data_AF-A0A1Y5JT50-F1
#
_entry.id   AF-A0A1Y5JT50-F1
#
_cell.length_a   1.000
_cell.length_b   1.000
_cell.length_c   1.000
_cell.angle_alpha   90.00
_cell.angle_beta   90.00
_cell.angle_gamma   90.00
#
_symmetry.space_group_name_H-M   'P 1'
#
loop_
_entity.id
_entity.type
_entity.pdbx_description
1 polymer ?
#
loop_
_entity_poly.entity_id
_entity_poly.type
_entity_poly.pdbx_seq_one_letter_code
_entity_poly.pdbx_strand_id
1 'polypeptide(L)'
;MHKAHLKKNITRFFVLFIGVFIIYSIYIHLEYRQNLNQIQDRNDQIFSFISVAGNNLANRLTEFVQLPIEQENSSEVKKELYNNWRIVRGESKSIHSELQAISTVHMRKEASDWSLLQYSLFRVDGFIDGMTNKFLEQHSYAISSEEKKKMEAVITIYKTIHAESEDELVDLENILLSIKEPMLVIDDYYQITLERVGRSTQ
;
A
#
# COMPACT_ATOMS: atom_id res chain seq x y z
N MET A 1 26.80 65.22 5.38
CA MET A 1 25.41 64.80 5.72
C MET A 1 24.81 63.77 4.76
N HIS A 2 24.94 63.93 3.43
CA HIS A 2 24.25 63.07 2.45
C HIS A 2 24.64 61.56 2.50
N LYS A 3 25.92 61.23 2.69
CA LYS A 3 26.41 59.84 2.80
C LYS A 3 25.92 59.11 4.06
N ALA A 4 25.78 59.82 5.19
CA ALA A 4 25.31 59.24 6.45
C ALA A 4 23.81 58.90 6.41
N HIS A 5 23.01 59.79 5.82
CA HIS A 5 21.58 59.53 5.55
C HIS A 5 21.38 58.40 4.55
N LEU A 6 22.20 58.33 3.49
CA LEU A 6 22.15 57.24 2.52
C LEU A 6 22.48 55.88 3.17
N LYS A 7 23.55 55.80 3.97
CA LYS A 7 23.91 54.59 4.73
C LYS A 7 22.80 54.15 5.68
N LYS A 8 22.19 55.09 6.42
CA LYS A 8 21.07 54.81 7.34
C LYS A 8 19.83 54.27 6.61
N ASN A 9 19.51 54.84 5.44
CA ASN A 9 18.38 54.37 4.63
C ASN A 9 18.63 52.99 4.01
N ILE A 10 19.85 52.73 3.55
CA ILE A 10 20.28 51.41 3.05
C ILE A 10 20.18 50.36 4.17
N THR A 11 20.69 50.65 5.37
CA THR A 11 20.57 49.72 6.52
C THR A 11 19.11 49.42 6.87
N ARG A 12 18.23 50.43 6.87
CA ARG A 12 16.79 50.23 7.09
C ARG A 12 16.16 49.35 6.01
N PHE A 13 16.52 49.55 4.75
CA PHE A 13 16.06 48.73 3.64
C PHE A 13 16.48 47.26 3.79
N PHE A 14 17.75 46.99 4.14
CA PHE A 14 18.21 45.63 4.40
C PHE A 14 17.51 44.97 5.58
N VAL A 15 17.30 45.70 6.69
CA VAL A 15 16.55 45.17 7.84
C VAL A 15 15.12 44.79 7.44
N LEU A 16 14.46 45.62 6.64
CA LEU A 16 13.10 45.34 6.16
C LEU A 16 13.09 44.14 5.21
N PHE A 17 14.06 44.04 4.31
CA PHE A 17 14.21 42.91 3.39
C PHE A 17 14.48 41.59 4.14
N ILE A 18 15.34 41.61 5.16
CA ILE A 18 15.58 40.47 6.04
C ILE A 18 14.29 40.08 6.77
N GLY A 19 13.54 41.05 7.28
CA GLY A 19 12.25 40.80 7.94
C GLY A 19 11.23 40.11 7.02
N VAL A 20 11.08 40.62 5.79
CA VAL A 20 10.21 40.03 4.75
C VAL A 20 10.67 38.60 4.41
N PHE A 21 11.98 38.39 4.24
CA PHE A 21 12.54 37.08 3.96
C PHE A 21 12.29 36.08 5.09
N ILE A 22 12.44 36.48 6.35
CA ILE A 22 12.18 35.62 7.50
C ILE A 22 10.70 35.24 7.56
N ILE A 23 9.78 36.21 7.43
CA ILE A 23 8.34 35.95 7.46
C ILE A 23 7.94 35.01 6.33
N TYR A 24 8.42 35.25 5.11
CA TYR A 24 8.15 34.39 3.97
C TYR A 24 8.72 32.98 4.17
N SER A 25 9.94 32.87 4.71
CA SER A 25 10.56 31.57 5.01
C SER A 25 9.78 30.78 6.06
N ILE A 26 9.25 31.44 7.10
CA ILE A 26 8.39 30.81 8.11
C ILE A 26 7.07 30.34 7.47
N TYR A 27 6.45 31.18 6.63
CA TYR A 27 5.22 30.84 5.91
C TYR A 27 5.39 29.59 5.05
N ILE A 28 6.42 29.56 4.19
CA ILE A 28 6.71 28.39 3.33
C ILE A 28 7.01 27.14 4.16
N HIS A 29 7.71 27.27 5.28
CA HIS A 29 7.99 26.13 6.15
C HIS A 29 6.73 25.57 6.82
N LEU A 30 5.79 26.44 7.21
CA LEU A 30 4.49 26.01 7.76
C LEU A 30 3.63 25.33 6.70
N GLU A 31 3.52 25.93 5.50
CA GLU A 31 2.77 25.36 4.38
C GLU A 31 3.35 24.00 3.96
N TYR A 32 4.67 23.89 3.88
CA TYR A 32 5.35 22.62 3.59
C TYR A 32 5.06 21.55 4.65
N ARG A 33 5.07 21.90 5.95
CA ARG A 33 4.70 20.98 7.03
C ARG A 33 3.23 20.54 6.96
N GLN A 34 2.32 21.46 6.64
CA GLN A 34 0.91 21.12 6.46
C GLN A 34 0.72 20.13 5.32
N ASN A 35 1.37 20.36 4.19
CA ASN A 35 1.33 19.43 3.05
C ASN A 35 1.89 18.05 3.41
N LEU A 36 2.96 17.98 4.21
CA LEU A 36 3.49 16.71 4.71
C LEU A 36 2.46 15.95 5.55
N ASN A 37 1.85 16.63 6.52
CA ASN A 37 0.85 16.00 7.39
C ASN A 37 -0.35 15.52 6.59
N GLN A 38 -0.82 16.30 5.60
CA GLN A 38 -1.92 15.89 4.72
C GLN A 38 -1.60 14.63 3.90
N ILE A 39 -0.36 14.48 3.43
CA ILE A 39 0.06 13.27 2.71
C ILE A 39 0.06 12.06 3.65
N GLN A 40 0.56 12.23 4.87
CA GLN A 40 0.57 11.18 5.88
C GLN A 40 -0.85 10.77 6.28
N ASP A 41 -1.70 11.72 6.66
CA ASP A 41 -3.10 11.48 7.00
C ASP A 41 -3.84 10.75 5.87
N ARG A 42 -3.57 11.11 4.61
CA ARG A 42 -4.15 10.45 3.45
C ARG A 42 -3.67 9.01 3.29
N ASN A 43 -2.37 8.77 3.40
CA ASN A 43 -1.82 7.41 3.30
C ASN A 43 -2.34 6.51 4.43
N ASP A 44 -2.50 7.06 5.64
CA ASP A 44 -3.06 6.33 6.78
C ASP A 44 -4.54 5.97 6.54
N GLN A 45 -5.33 6.89 6.00
CA GLN A 45 -6.71 6.60 5.58
C GLN A 45 -6.78 5.52 4.50
N ILE A 46 -5.92 5.61 3.48
CA ILE A 46 -5.82 4.61 2.42
C ILE A 46 -5.44 3.25 3.03
N PHE A 47 -4.46 3.21 3.92
CA PHE A 47 -4.02 1.98 4.56
C PHE A 47 -5.12 1.36 5.41
N SER A 48 -5.86 2.17 6.19
CA SER A 48 -7.02 1.69 6.95
C SER A 48 -8.08 1.08 6.03
N PHE A 49 -8.38 1.71 4.90
CA PHE A 49 -9.28 1.15 3.89
C PHE A 49 -8.76 -0.19 3.35
N ILE A 50 -7.49 -0.25 2.95
CA ILE A 50 -6.86 -1.45 2.39
C ILE A 50 -6.86 -2.60 3.41
N SER A 51 -6.61 -2.30 4.69
CA SER A 51 -6.68 -3.29 5.76
C SER A 51 -8.07 -3.95 5.85
N VAL A 52 -9.13 -3.15 5.87
CA VAL A 52 -10.51 -3.65 5.96
C VAL A 52 -10.92 -4.41 4.69
N ALA A 53 -10.72 -3.81 3.52
CA ALA A 53 -11.05 -4.41 2.23
C ALA A 53 -10.25 -5.71 2.01
N GLY A 54 -8.96 -5.69 2.36
CA GLY A 54 -8.07 -6.83 2.32
C GLY A 54 -8.54 -7.98 3.23
N ASN A 55 -8.97 -7.68 4.46
CA ASN A 55 -9.51 -8.70 5.35
C ASN A 55 -10.80 -9.33 4.79
N ASN A 56 -11.67 -8.54 4.19
CA ASN A 56 -12.87 -9.04 3.50
C ASN A 56 -12.51 -9.95 2.31
N LEU A 57 -11.53 -9.54 1.50
CA LEU A 57 -10.98 -10.33 0.41
C LEU A 57 -10.41 -11.67 0.94
N ALA A 58 -9.63 -11.63 2.01
CA ALA A 58 -9.05 -12.82 2.63
C ALA A 58 -10.11 -13.79 3.16
N ASN A 59 -11.18 -13.29 3.78
CA ASN A 59 -12.32 -14.11 4.19
C ASN A 59 -12.94 -14.84 3.00
N ARG A 60 -13.16 -14.13 1.89
CA ARG A 60 -13.72 -14.70 0.66
C ARG A 60 -12.80 -15.71 0.00
N LEU A 61 -11.50 -15.41 -0.06
CA LEU A 61 -10.52 -16.40 -0.53
C LEU A 61 -10.47 -17.63 0.36
N THR A 62 -10.62 -17.48 1.69
CA THR A 62 -10.67 -18.60 2.63
C THR A 62 -11.86 -19.52 2.33
N GLU A 63 -13.04 -18.94 2.10
CA GLU A 63 -14.21 -19.70 1.66
C GLU A 63 -13.95 -20.37 0.30
N PHE A 64 -13.39 -19.64 -0.66
CA PHE A 64 -13.11 -20.14 -2.01
C PHE A 64 -12.19 -21.37 -2.01
N VAL A 65 -11.07 -21.34 -1.28
CA VAL A 65 -10.10 -22.46 -1.25
C VAL A 65 -10.61 -23.70 -0.50
N GLN A 66 -11.69 -23.56 0.27
CA GLN A 66 -12.36 -24.65 0.99
C GLN A 66 -13.48 -25.30 0.15
N LEU A 67 -13.96 -24.65 -0.90
CA LEU A 67 -14.97 -25.23 -1.78
C LEU A 67 -14.42 -26.48 -2.50
N PRO A 68 -15.24 -27.54 -2.67
CA PRO A 68 -14.82 -28.76 -3.34
C PRO A 68 -14.73 -28.52 -4.86
N ILE A 69 -13.58 -28.02 -5.33
CA ILE A 69 -13.34 -27.69 -6.73
C ILE A 69 -13.51 -28.91 -7.64
N GLU A 70 -13.29 -30.13 -7.12
CA GLU A 70 -13.53 -31.38 -7.85
C GLU A 70 -15.01 -31.59 -8.21
N GLN A 71 -15.92 -30.89 -7.50
CA GLN A 71 -17.36 -30.88 -7.76
C GLN A 71 -17.82 -29.64 -8.54
N GLU A 72 -16.90 -28.90 -9.18
CA GLU A 72 -17.22 -27.71 -9.97
C GLU A 72 -18.30 -27.97 -11.04
N ASN A 73 -18.41 -29.18 -11.58
CA ASN A 73 -19.43 -29.52 -12.57
C ASN A 73 -20.87 -29.51 -12.01
N SER A 74 -21.04 -29.48 -10.69
CA SER A 74 -22.35 -29.24 -10.08
C SER A 74 -22.72 -27.76 -10.21
N SER A 75 -23.97 -27.49 -10.61
CA SER A 75 -24.43 -26.12 -10.86
C SER A 75 -24.39 -25.24 -9.60
N GLU A 76 -24.56 -25.85 -8.42
CA GLU A 76 -24.50 -25.18 -7.12
C GLU A 76 -23.07 -24.75 -6.77
N VAL A 77 -22.11 -25.67 -6.77
CA VAL A 77 -20.70 -25.36 -6.46
C VAL A 77 -20.12 -24.38 -7.47
N LYS A 78 -20.43 -24.52 -8.77
CA LYS A 78 -19.99 -23.55 -9.79
C LYS A 78 -20.49 -22.14 -9.51
N LYS A 79 -21.76 -22.02 -9.08
CA LYS A 79 -22.37 -20.74 -8.75
C LYS A 79 -21.74 -20.12 -7.50
N GLU A 80 -21.43 -20.92 -6.50
CA GLU A 80 -20.73 -20.47 -5.29
C GLU A 80 -19.32 -19.99 -5.61
N LEU A 81 -18.53 -20.78 -6.36
CA LEU A 81 -17.20 -20.39 -6.83
C LEU A 81 -17.23 -19.06 -7.59
N TYR A 82 -18.18 -18.91 -8.53
CA TYR A 82 -18.38 -17.65 -9.26
C TYR A 82 -18.73 -16.48 -8.35
N ASN A 83 -19.68 -16.67 -7.43
CA ASN A 83 -20.12 -15.59 -6.54
C ASN A 83 -18.98 -15.16 -5.60
N ASN A 84 -18.22 -16.12 -5.08
CA ASN A 84 -17.09 -15.83 -4.20
C ASN A 84 -15.98 -15.11 -4.96
N TRP A 85 -15.57 -15.63 -6.12
CA TRP A 85 -14.53 -15.01 -6.93
C TRP A 85 -14.90 -13.60 -7.40
N ARG A 86 -16.17 -13.37 -7.74
CA ARG A 86 -16.67 -12.03 -8.10
C ARG A 86 -16.43 -11.02 -6.98
N ILE A 87 -16.61 -11.42 -5.72
CA ILE A 87 -16.37 -10.54 -4.56
C ILE A 87 -14.87 -10.32 -4.39
N VAL A 88 -14.05 -11.38 -4.43
CA VAL A 88 -12.58 -11.29 -4.37
C VAL A 88 -12.05 -10.28 -5.39
N ARG A 89 -12.48 -10.40 -6.65
CA ARG A 89 -12.10 -9.47 -7.72
C ARG A 89 -12.58 -8.05 -7.46
N GLY A 90 -13.78 -7.89 -6.91
CA GLY A 90 -14.34 -6.58 -6.54
C GLY A 90 -13.47 -5.88 -5.51
N GLU A 91 -13.15 -6.56 -4.42
CA GLU A 91 -12.27 -6.04 -3.36
C GLU A 91 -10.86 -5.74 -3.90
N SER A 92 -10.27 -6.64 -4.70
CA SER A 92 -8.95 -6.43 -5.30
C SER A 92 -8.89 -5.14 -6.13
N LYS A 93 -9.93 -4.87 -6.93
CA LYS A 93 -10.01 -3.64 -7.72
C LYS A 93 -10.13 -2.38 -6.86
N SER A 94 -10.89 -2.44 -5.77
CA SER A 94 -10.99 -1.33 -4.82
C SER A 94 -9.63 -1.04 -4.19
N ILE A 95 -8.95 -2.09 -3.72
CA ILE A 95 -7.59 -2.00 -3.16
C ILE A 95 -6.62 -1.42 -4.19
N HIS A 96 -6.64 -1.91 -5.44
CA HIS A 96 -5.78 -1.43 -6.51
C HIS A 96 -5.94 0.08 -6.75
N SER A 97 -7.18 0.57 -6.78
CA SER A 97 -7.47 1.99 -6.95
C SER A 97 -6.85 2.83 -5.83
N GLU A 98 -6.97 2.38 -4.58
CA GLU A 98 -6.43 3.08 -3.42
C GLU A 98 -4.90 2.99 -3.35
N LEU A 99 -4.31 1.85 -3.76
CA LEU A 99 -2.86 1.69 -3.85
C LEU A 99 -2.22 2.74 -4.77
N GLN A 100 -2.87 3.09 -5.88
CA GLN A 100 -2.37 4.13 -6.78
C GLN A 100 -2.39 5.53 -6.15
N ALA A 101 -3.19 5.76 -5.11
CA ALA A 101 -3.31 7.04 -4.44
C ALA A 101 -2.28 7.25 -3.30
N ILE A 102 -1.61 6.18 -2.86
CA ILE A 102 -0.51 6.26 -1.89
C ILE A 102 0.61 7.13 -2.48
N SER A 103 1.00 8.17 -1.74
CA SER A 103 2.11 9.04 -2.13
C SER A 103 3.26 8.90 -1.17
N THR A 104 4.40 8.41 -1.68
CA THR A 104 5.67 8.37 -0.94
C THR A 104 6.48 9.67 -1.10
N VAL A 105 6.02 10.56 -1.98
CA VAL A 105 6.66 11.85 -2.25
C VAL A 105 6.60 12.67 -0.95
N HIS A 106 7.78 13.01 -0.43
CA HIS A 106 8.00 13.81 0.78
C HIS A 106 7.97 13.08 2.14
N MET A 107 7.76 11.76 2.20
CA MET A 107 7.71 10.99 3.48
C MET A 107 9.08 10.68 4.13
N ARG A 108 10.18 11.23 3.59
CA ARG A 108 11.56 11.10 4.10
C ARG A 108 11.96 9.68 4.51
N LYS A 109 11.85 9.34 5.80
CA LYS A 109 12.33 8.07 6.38
C LYS A 109 11.40 6.90 6.09
N GLU A 110 10.09 7.14 6.08
CA GLU A 110 9.07 6.08 5.88
C GLU A 110 8.78 5.83 4.39
N ALA A 111 9.34 6.66 3.50
CA ALA A 111 9.09 6.56 2.06
C ALA A 111 9.47 5.18 1.49
N SER A 112 10.55 4.56 1.99
CA SER A 112 10.96 3.21 1.58
C SER A 112 9.93 2.15 1.94
N ASP A 113 9.32 2.29 3.11
CA ASP A 113 8.47 1.28 3.73
C ASP A 113 7.11 1.30 3.06
N TRP A 114 6.55 2.51 2.90
CA TRP A 114 5.39 2.75 2.07
C TRP A 114 5.59 2.25 0.64
N SER A 115 6.75 2.50 0.03
CA SER A 115 7.04 2.03 -1.33
C SER A 115 7.11 0.50 -1.41
N LEU A 116 7.72 -0.14 -0.41
CA LEU A 116 7.82 -1.60 -0.35
C LEU A 116 6.46 -2.24 -0.09
N LEU A 117 5.64 -1.67 0.79
CA LEU A 117 4.29 -2.14 1.05
C LEU A 117 3.42 -2.01 -0.21
N GLN A 118 3.45 -0.85 -0.86
CA GLN A 118 2.75 -0.59 -2.12
C GLN A 118 3.17 -1.59 -3.20
N TYR A 119 4.49 -1.81 -3.37
CA TYR A 119 5.01 -2.84 -4.27
C TYR A 119 4.45 -4.22 -3.93
N SER A 120 4.51 -4.62 -2.66
CA SER A 120 4.06 -5.94 -2.19
C SER A 120 2.58 -6.17 -2.54
N LEU A 121 1.74 -5.17 -2.26
CA LEU A 121 0.31 -5.24 -2.52
C LEU A 121 -0.03 -5.19 -4.02
N PHE A 122 0.75 -4.49 -4.85
CA PHE A 122 0.63 -4.60 -6.31
C PHE A 122 0.95 -6.00 -6.83
N ARG A 123 1.91 -6.71 -6.21
CA ARG A 123 2.20 -8.11 -6.58
C ARG A 123 1.07 -9.06 -6.20
N VAL A 124 0.44 -8.84 -5.05
CA VAL A 124 -0.77 -9.56 -4.63
C VAL A 124 -1.92 -9.32 -5.60
N ASP A 125 -2.20 -8.07 -5.95
CA ASP A 125 -3.25 -7.71 -6.92
C ASP A 125 -2.96 -8.33 -8.30
N GLY A 126 -1.71 -8.27 -8.77
CA GLY A 126 -1.30 -8.91 -10.02
C GLY A 126 -1.54 -10.42 -10.05
N PHE A 127 -1.37 -11.12 -8.92
CA PHE A 127 -1.72 -12.54 -8.81
C PHE A 127 -3.24 -12.76 -8.92
N ILE A 128 -4.06 -11.94 -8.25
CA ILE A 128 -5.53 -12.06 -8.30
C ILE A 128 -6.05 -11.77 -9.71
N ASP A 129 -5.52 -10.76 -10.39
CA ASP A 129 -5.89 -10.47 -11.78
C ASP A 129 -5.47 -11.61 -12.72
N GLY A 130 -4.27 -12.17 -12.51
CA GLY A 130 -3.80 -13.37 -13.22
C GLY A 130 -4.74 -14.57 -13.07
N MET A 131 -5.18 -14.88 -11.84
CA MET A 131 -6.17 -15.92 -11.58
C MET A 131 -7.52 -15.62 -12.22
N THR A 132 -7.94 -14.36 -12.21
CA THR A 132 -9.18 -13.92 -12.87
C THR A 132 -9.13 -14.20 -14.37
N ASN A 133 -8.04 -13.81 -15.03
CA ASN A 133 -7.86 -14.04 -16.46
C ASN A 133 -7.84 -15.54 -16.77
N LYS A 134 -7.12 -16.34 -15.98
CA LYS A 134 -7.11 -17.80 -16.09
C LYS A 134 -8.52 -18.39 -16.01
N PHE A 135 -9.32 -18.02 -15.01
CA PHE A 135 -10.67 -18.56 -14.83
C PHE A 135 -11.61 -18.20 -15.98
N LEU A 136 -11.46 -16.99 -16.54
CA LEU A 136 -12.23 -16.55 -17.70
C LEU A 136 -11.81 -17.30 -18.98
N GLU A 137 -10.52 -17.46 -19.21
CA GLU A 137 -9.99 -18.17 -20.38
C GLU A 137 -10.37 -19.65 -20.36
N GLN A 138 -10.19 -20.30 -19.22
CA GLN A 138 -10.41 -21.74 -19.06
C GLN A 138 -11.89 -22.10 -18.79
N HIS A 139 -12.72 -21.12 -18.48
CA HIS A 139 -14.13 -21.31 -18.07
C HIS A 139 -14.29 -22.29 -16.88
N SER A 140 -13.25 -22.37 -16.04
CA SER A 140 -13.12 -23.27 -14.91
C SER A 140 -12.41 -22.58 -13.75
N TYR A 141 -12.78 -22.94 -12.53
CA TYR A 141 -12.13 -22.53 -11.29
C TYR A 141 -11.09 -23.55 -10.79
N ALA A 142 -10.68 -24.49 -11.63
CA ALA A 142 -9.63 -25.44 -11.29
C ALA A 142 -8.31 -24.71 -10.97
N ILE A 143 -7.77 -24.98 -9.78
CA ILE A 143 -6.49 -24.43 -9.33
C ILE A 143 -5.47 -25.54 -9.10
N SER A 144 -4.20 -25.24 -9.35
CA SER A 144 -3.08 -26.11 -9.00
C SER A 144 -2.76 -26.01 -7.51
N SER A 145 -1.96 -26.96 -7.00
CA SER A 145 -1.44 -26.89 -5.63
C SER A 145 -0.57 -25.65 -5.40
N GLU A 146 0.18 -25.21 -6.41
CA GLU A 146 0.98 -23.98 -6.34
C GLU A 146 0.11 -22.73 -6.25
N GLU A 147 -0.95 -22.66 -7.07
CA GLU A 147 -1.90 -21.53 -7.03
C GLU A 147 -2.65 -21.49 -5.71
N LYS A 148 -3.04 -22.65 -5.18
CA LYS A 148 -3.64 -22.74 -3.84
C LYS A 148 -2.69 -22.21 -2.76
N LYS A 149 -1.40 -22.60 -2.81
CA LYS A 149 -0.38 -22.08 -1.89
C LYS A 149 -0.23 -20.55 -2.00
N LYS A 150 -0.28 -20.00 -3.22
CA LYS A 150 -0.26 -18.54 -3.44
C LYS A 150 -1.53 -17.87 -2.91
N MET A 151 -2.71 -18.47 -3.08
CA MET A 151 -3.95 -17.96 -2.46
C MET A 151 -3.87 -17.95 -0.92
N GLU A 152 -3.34 -19.01 -0.32
CA GLU A 152 -3.10 -19.08 1.13
C GLU A 152 -2.13 -17.98 1.59
N ALA A 153 -1.07 -17.70 0.83
CA ALA A 153 -0.17 -16.58 1.11
C ALA A 153 -0.88 -15.22 1.02
N VAL A 154 -1.76 -14.99 0.04
CA VAL A 154 -2.59 -13.77 -0.04
C VAL A 154 -3.48 -13.62 1.18
N ILE A 155 -4.13 -14.71 1.61
CA ILE A 155 -4.97 -14.73 2.81
C ILE A 155 -4.13 -14.31 4.02
N THR A 156 -2.95 -14.92 4.21
CA THR A 156 -2.04 -14.58 5.30
C THR A 156 -1.64 -13.11 5.27
N ILE A 157 -1.22 -12.58 4.11
CA ILE A 157 -0.79 -11.17 3.97
C ILE A 157 -1.88 -10.21 4.45
N TYR A 158 -3.10 -10.33 3.93
CA TYR A 158 -4.17 -9.41 4.29
C TYR A 158 -4.67 -9.61 5.73
N LYS A 159 -4.65 -10.84 6.25
CA LYS A 159 -4.98 -11.11 7.66
C LYS A 159 -3.98 -10.49 8.61
N THR A 160 -2.69 -10.62 8.29
CA THR A 160 -1.59 -10.02 9.05
C THR A 160 -1.67 -8.50 9.00
N ILE A 161 -1.82 -7.89 7.82
CA ILE A 161 -1.98 -6.44 7.68
C ILE A 161 -3.15 -5.94 8.53
N HIS A 162 -4.27 -6.67 8.52
CA HIS A 162 -5.43 -6.29 9.30
C HIS A 162 -5.17 -6.35 10.80
N ALA A 163 -4.59 -7.45 11.29
CA ALA A 163 -4.27 -7.61 12.71
C ALA A 163 -3.31 -6.53 13.22
N GLU A 164 -2.25 -6.24 12.47
CA GLU A 164 -1.26 -5.21 12.81
C GLU A 164 -1.81 -3.79 12.68
N SER A 165 -2.93 -3.59 11.98
CA SER A 165 -3.59 -2.29 11.84
C SER A 165 -4.61 -1.97 12.95
N GLU A 166 -4.93 -2.95 13.82
CA GLU A 166 -5.82 -2.73 14.97
C GLU A 166 -5.11 -2.01 16.13
N ASP A 167 -3.77 -1.91 16.10
CA ASP A 167 -2.97 -1.20 17.10
C ASP A 167 -3.03 0.33 16.93
N GLU A 168 -2.83 1.09 18.03
CA GLU A 168 -2.97 2.56 18.06
C GLU A 168 -2.04 3.32 17.09
N LEU A 169 -0.92 2.70 16.67
CA LEU A 169 0.04 3.27 15.75
C LEU A 169 0.43 2.21 14.71
N VAL A 170 0.19 2.50 13.43
CA VAL A 170 0.58 1.61 12.32
C VAL A 170 2.11 1.53 12.24
N ASP A 171 2.65 0.36 12.57
CA ASP A 171 4.07 0.07 12.39
C ASP A 171 4.30 -0.67 11.06
N LEU A 172 4.64 0.11 10.03
CA LEU A 172 4.93 -0.43 8.70
C LEU A 172 6.14 -1.37 8.68
N GLU A 173 7.12 -1.15 9.55
CA GLU A 173 8.29 -2.03 9.62
C GLU A 173 7.85 -3.41 10.11
N ASN A 174 7.04 -3.46 11.18
CA ASN A 174 6.50 -4.70 11.70
C ASN A 174 5.60 -5.41 10.68
N ILE A 175 4.71 -4.67 10.01
CA ILE A 175 3.87 -5.22 8.93
C ILE A 175 4.73 -5.86 7.84
N LEU A 176 5.76 -5.15 7.35
CA LEU A 176 6.63 -5.61 6.28
C LEU A 176 7.43 -6.84 6.67
N LEU A 177 7.89 -6.92 7.92
CA LEU A 177 8.52 -8.12 8.48
C LEU A 177 7.54 -9.30 8.52
N SER A 178 6.33 -9.07 9.03
CA SER A 178 5.31 -10.12 9.20
C SER A 178 4.77 -10.66 7.87
N ILE A 179 4.78 -9.87 6.79
CA ILE A 179 4.36 -10.34 5.46
C ILE A 179 5.50 -10.85 4.58
N LYS A 180 6.76 -10.80 5.04
CA LYS A 180 7.93 -11.16 4.23
C LYS A 180 7.84 -12.57 3.64
N GLU A 181 7.62 -13.58 4.49
CA GLU A 181 7.55 -14.99 4.09
C GLU A 181 6.40 -15.27 3.11
N PRO A 182 5.14 -14.85 3.35
CA PRO A 182 4.11 -15.05 2.35
C PRO A 182 4.37 -14.25 1.07
N MET A 183 5.05 -13.10 1.12
CA MET A 183 5.44 -12.38 -0.09
C MET A 183 6.47 -13.13 -0.94
N LEU A 184 7.41 -13.86 -0.33
CA LEU A 184 8.34 -14.75 -1.04
C LEU A 184 7.63 -15.90 -1.77
N VAL A 185 6.41 -16.26 -1.37
CA VAL A 185 5.56 -17.23 -2.08
C VAL A 185 4.85 -16.60 -3.28
N ILE A 186 4.47 -15.32 -3.18
CA ILE A 186 3.75 -14.59 -4.23
C ILE A 186 4.68 -14.13 -5.35
N ASP A 187 5.86 -13.62 -4.99
CA ASP A 187 6.81 -13.01 -5.93
C ASP A 187 8.20 -13.62 -5.79
N ASP A 188 8.59 -14.40 -6.80
CA ASP A 188 9.91 -15.05 -6.87
C ASP A 188 11.07 -14.03 -6.86
N TYR A 189 10.80 -12.77 -7.22
CA TYR A 189 11.79 -11.69 -7.24
C TYR A 189 11.76 -10.83 -5.96
N TYR A 190 10.92 -11.17 -4.98
CA TYR A 190 10.75 -10.37 -3.78
C TYR A 190 12.05 -10.19 -3.00
N GLN A 191 12.85 -11.27 -2.89
CA GLN A 191 14.17 -11.22 -2.24
C GLN A 191 15.11 -10.19 -2.87
N ILE A 192 15.14 -10.10 -4.20
CA ILE A 192 15.97 -9.11 -4.92
C ILE A 192 15.46 -7.69 -4.63
N THR A 193 14.15 -7.50 -4.53
CA THR A 193 13.57 -6.21 -4.14
C THR A 193 13.97 -5.84 -2.71
N LEU A 194 13.93 -6.78 -1.76
CA LEU A 194 14.39 -6.56 -0.38
C LEU A 194 15.87 -6.17 -0.33
N GLU A 195 16.73 -6.84 -1.09
CA GLU A 195 18.16 -6.50 -1.20
C GLU A 195 18.38 -5.07 -1.71
N ARG A 196 17.64 -4.67 -2.75
CA ARG A 196 17.74 -3.32 -3.34
C ARG A 196 17.34 -2.21 -2.37
N VAL A 197 16.40 -2.47 -1.46
CA VAL A 197 15.96 -1.52 -0.44
C VAL A 197 16.71 -1.68 0.89
N GLY A 198 17.72 -2.55 0.96
CA GLY A 198 18.57 -2.74 2.14
C GLY A 198 17.93 -3.56 3.28
N ARG A 199 16.96 -4.42 2.97
CA ARG A 199 16.14 -5.19 3.94
C ARG A 199 16.32 -6.71 3.86
N SER A 200 17.37 -7.21 3.21
CA SER A 200 17.54 -8.66 2.99
C SER A 200 18.02 -9.46 4.21
N THR A 201 18.56 -8.80 5.23
CA THR A 201 19.24 -9.42 6.39
C THR A 201 18.53 -9.26 7.73
N GLN A 202 17.30 -8.71 7.75
CA GLN A 202 16.40 -8.73 8.90
C GLN A 202 15.33 -9.80 8.69
#